data_AF-A0A069SHY0-F1
#
_entry.id   AF-A0A069SHY0-F1
#
_cell.length_a   1.000
_cell.length_b   1.000
_cell.length_c   1.000
_cell.angle_alpha   90.00
_cell.angle_beta   90.00
_cell.angle_gamma   90.00
#
_symmetry.space_group_name_H-M   'P 1'
#
loop_
_entity.id
_entity.type
_entity.pdbx_description
1 polymer ?
#
loop_
_entity_poly.entity_id
_entity_poly.type
_entity_poly.pdbx_seq_one_letter_code
_entity_poly.pdbx_strand_id
1 'polypeptide(L)' 'MITAAVVTFHTSRKDLIRLIDCVLHSSIDKFFIIDNSTNDALREFESTSERITYI' A
#
# COMPACT_ATOMS: atom_id res chain seq x y z
N MET A 1 4.76 17.65 -3.22
CA MET A 1 5.11 16.34 -2.67
C MET A 1 3.84 15.73 -2.11
N ILE A 2 3.25 14.70 -2.74
CA ILE A 2 1.98 14.12 -2.30
C ILE A 2 2.29 12.88 -1.48
N THR A 3 1.79 12.83 -0.26
CA THR A 3 1.82 11.64 0.60
C THR A 3 0.40 11.11 0.71
N ALA A 4 0.24 9.80 0.52
CA ALA A 4 -1.05 9.14 0.60
C ALA A 4 -0.98 7.95 1.56
N ALA A 5 -2.14 7.57 2.09
CA ALA A 5 -2.28 6.38 2.91
C ALA A 5 -3.56 5.66 2.53
N VAL A 6 -3.55 4.33 2.62
CA VAL A 6 -4.74 3.49 2.55
C VAL A 6 -4.82 2.67 3.83
N VAL A 7 -6.02 2.61 4.42
CA VAL A 7 -6.31 1.71 5.54
C VAL A 7 -7.02 0.49 4.96
N THR A 8 -6.49 -0.70 5.23
CA THR A 8 -7.06 -1.96 4.75
C THR A 8 -7.70 -2.73 5.91
N PHE A 9 -8.76 -3.47 5.62
CA PHE A 9 -9.41 -4.39 6.55
C PHE A 9 -10.11 -5.49 5.75
N HIS A 10 -9.60 -6.71 5.83
CA HIS A 10 -10.02 -7.82 4.95
C HIS A 10 -10.10 -7.41 3.46
N THR A 11 -9.19 -6.54 3.03
CA THR A 11 -9.15 -6.03 1.66
C THR A 11 -8.60 -7.09 0.71
N SER A 12 -9.23 -7.24 -0.45
CA SER A 12 -8.76 -8.12 -1.51
C SER A 12 -7.35 -7.74 -1.96
N ARG A 13 -6.43 -8.72 -1.94
CA ARG A 13 -5.06 -8.57 -2.44
C ARG A 13 -5.02 -8.04 -3.87
N LYS A 14 -5.94 -8.49 -4.72
CA LYS A 14 -6.03 -8.06 -6.13
C LYS A 14 -6.34 -6.57 -6.25
N ASP A 15 -7.23 -6.05 -5.42
CA ASP A 15 -7.62 -4.65 -5.45
C ASP A 15 -6.49 -3.76 -4.92
N LEU A 16 -5.79 -4.23 -3.88
CA LEU A 16 -4.62 -3.53 -3.35
C LEU A 16 -3.47 -3.49 -4.37
N ILE A 17 -3.19 -4.58 -5.08
CA ILE A 17 -2.20 -4.60 -6.17
C ILE A 17 -2.53 -3.55 -7.23
N ARG A 18 -3.80 -3.47 -7.65
CA ARG A 18 -4.23 -2.49 -8.64
C ARG A 18 -4.06 -1.05 -8.13
N LEU A 19 -4.35 -0.80 -6.85
CA LEU A 19 -4.13 0.51 -6.24
C LEU A 19 -2.65 0.87 -6.21
N ILE A 20 -1.80 -0.05 -5.78
CA ILE A 20 -0.34 0.13 -5.73
C ILE A 20 0.19 0.46 -7.12
N ASP A 21 -0.24 -0.27 -8.16
CA ASP A 21 0.17 0.00 -9.54
C ASP A 21 -0.20 1.44 -9.96
N CYS A 22 -1.41 1.90 -9.62
CA CYS A 22 -1.82 3.29 -9.87
C CYS A 22 -0.95 4.30 -9.10
N VAL A 23 -0.62 4.02 -7.84
CA VAL A 23 0.23 4.87 -7.01
C VAL A 23 1.63 4.98 -7.62
N LEU A 24 2.22 3.87 -8.06
CA LEU A 24 3.55 3.84 -8.66
C LEU A 24 3.64 4.67 -9.94
N HIS A 25 2.56 4.73 -10.73
CA HIS A 25 2.45 5.55 -11.94
C HIS A 25 1.98 6.99 -11.70
N SER A 26 1.76 7.39 -10.44
CA SER A 26 1.30 8.72 -10.06
C SER A 26 2.42 9.58 -9.46
N SER A 27 2.11 10.84 -9.15
CA SER A 27 2.98 11.80 -8.46
C SER A 27 3.04 11.63 -6.93
N ILE A 28 2.61 10.49 -6.38
CA ILE A 28 2.63 10.20 -4.94
C ILE A 28 4.05 9.83 -4.50
N ASP A 29 4.71 10.67 -3.72
CA ASP A 29 6.09 10.43 -3.30
C ASP A 29 6.21 9.38 -2.19
N LYS A 30 5.20 9.29 -1.32
CA LYS A 30 5.13 8.30 -0.23
C LYS A 30 3.75 7.71 -0.10
N PHE A 31 3.67 6.39 0.07
CA PHE A 31 2.43 5.64 0.18
C PHE A 31 2.46 4.70 1.39
N PHE A 32 1.55 4.93 2.33
CA PHE A 32 1.42 4.10 3.52
C PHE A 32 0.29 3.09 3.35
N ILE A 33 0.59 1.81 3.61
CA ILE A 33 -0.41 0.75 3.73
C ILE A 33 -0.57 0.46 5.21
N ILE A 34 -1.72 0.86 5.77
CA ILE A 34 -2.05 0.64 7.18
C ILE A 34 -2.97 -0.57 7.25
N ASP A 35 -2.46 -1.70 7.74
CA ASP A 35 -3.22 -2.95 7.78
C ASP A 35 -3.89 -3.13 9.13
N ASN A 36 -5.20 -2.93 9.14
CA ASN A 36 -6.01 -3.08 10.35
C ASN A 36 -6.54 -4.51 10.52
N SER A 37 -5.91 -5.50 9.88
CA SER A 37 -6.24 -6.92 10.05
C SER A 37 -5.37 -7.60 11.11
N THR A 38 -5.77 -8.78 11.56
CA THR A 38 -5.02 -9.57 12.54
C THR A 38 -3.85 -10.36 11.95
N ASN A 39 -3.61 -10.25 10.64
CA ASN A 39 -2.51 -10.93 9.96
C ASN A 39 -1.63 -9.91 9.23
N ASP A 40 -0.37 -10.29 9.00
CA ASP A 40 0.68 -9.43 8.43
C ASP A 40 0.89 -9.73 6.94
N ALA A 41 -0.15 -10.22 6.25
CA ALA A 41 -0.01 -10.77 4.90
C ALA A 41 0.31 -9.70 3.84
N LEU A 42 0.00 -8.44 4.13
CA LEU A 42 0.23 -7.32 3.20
C LEU A 42 1.64 -6.71 3.34
N ARG A 43 2.45 -7.15 4.32
CA ARG A 43 3.82 -6.63 4.50
C ARG A 43 4.72 -6.83 3.28
N GLU A 44 4.46 -7.88 2.49
CA GLU A 44 5.19 -8.13 1.24
C GLU A 44 5.15 -6.93 0.26
N PHE A 45 4.14 -6.07 0.32
CA PHE A 45 4.01 -4.92 -0.56
C PHE A 45 5.05 -3.82 -0.30
N GLU A 46 5.62 -3.74 0.90
CA GLU A 46 6.70 -2.81 1.21
C GLU A 46 7.95 -3.09 0.35
N SER A 47 8.18 -4.34 -0.03
CA SER A 47 9.29 -4.72 -0.92
C SER A 47 9.10 -4.29 -2.38
N THR A 48 7.91 -3.83 -2.77
CA THR A 48 7.59 -3.49 -4.16
C THR A 48 8.21 -2.15 -4.59
N SER A 49 8.40 -1.21 -3.66
CA SER A 49 9.02 0.09 -3.94
C SER A 49 9.44 0.78 -2.66
N GLU A 50 10.57 1.50 -2.69
CA GLU A 50 11.01 2.37 -1.58
C GLU A 50 10.02 3.48 -1.23
N ARG A 51 9.03 3.75 -2.09
CA ARG A 51 7.94 4.72 -1.84
C ARG A 51 6.86 4.15 -0.92
N ILE A 52 6.82 2.84 -0.71
CA ILE A 52 5.79 2.15 0.04
C ILE A 52 6.30 1.87 1.45
N THR A 53 5.47 2.14 2.45
CA THR A 53 5.75 1.79 3.84
C THR A 53 4.54 1.07 4.43
N TYR A 54 4.78 -0.07 5.05
CA TYR A 54 3.75 -0.86 5.72
C TYR A 54 3.69 -0.51 7.21
N ILE A 55 2.49 -0.30 7.75
CA ILE A 55 2.25 0.04 9.17
C ILE A 55 1.20 -0.90 9.74
#